data_AF-M4Z8D0-F1
#
_entry.id   AF-M4Z8D0-F1
#
_cell.length_a   1.000
_cell.length_b   1.000
_cell.length_c   1.000
_cell.angle_alpha   90.00
_cell.angle_beta   90.00
_cell.angle_gamma   90.00
#
_symmetry.space_group_name_H-M   'P 1'
#
loop_
_entity.id
_entity.type
_entity.pdbx_description
1 polymer ?
#
loop_
_entity_poly.entity_id
_entity_poly.type
_entity_poly.pdbx_seq_one_letter_code
_entity_poly.pdbx_strand_id
1 'polypeptide(L)'
;MRALLKHQVLIVRGQRLNERDIAAFSRRFGHADLLYTSPGTMLGDGMSFCSLYAAYDALSPALRSRVAHLKIRYLTTDTADDGRRTTIAGPVHPLVGLHSDTGRSMLALGQRRHSYVVGLEQDESDALLDDLWQLAERPEFTWAHNCRAGDLLVWDTRCTIHRREPTDMPTLRHSPPLWNALPIA
;
A
#
# COMPACT_ATOMS: atom_id res chain seq x y z
N MET A 1 -18.71 -5.95 -13.30
CA MET A 1 -17.30 -5.78 -12.91
C MET A 1 -16.85 -4.38 -13.32
N ARG A 2 -16.05 -3.68 -12.51
CA ARG A 2 -15.49 -2.36 -12.83
C ARG A 2 -13.97 -2.41 -12.65
N ALA A 3 -13.22 -1.96 -13.65
CA ALA A 3 -11.77 -1.81 -13.58
C ALA A 3 -11.39 -0.33 -13.41
N LEU A 4 -10.56 -0.03 -12.42
CA LEU A 4 -10.06 1.31 -12.12
C LEU A 4 -8.56 1.34 -12.37
N LEU A 5 -8.17 1.39 -13.65
CA LEU A 5 -6.77 1.25 -14.07
C LEU A 5 -5.84 2.30 -13.47
N LYS A 6 -6.31 3.53 -13.23
CA LYS A 6 -5.49 4.57 -12.56
C LYS A 6 -5.06 4.15 -11.15
N HIS A 7 -5.92 3.42 -10.44
CA HIS A 7 -5.71 3.00 -9.05
C HIS A 7 -5.38 1.51 -8.92
N GLN A 8 -5.29 0.78 -10.04
CA GLN A 8 -4.97 -0.65 -10.10
C GLN A 8 -5.91 -1.52 -9.25
N VAL A 9 -7.21 -1.16 -9.24
CA VAL A 9 -8.27 -1.88 -8.50
C VAL A 9 -9.31 -2.47 -9.47
N LEU A 10 -9.67 -3.73 -9.25
CA LEU A 10 -10.83 -4.40 -9.84
C LEU A 10 -11.91 -4.57 -8.78
N ILE A 11 -13.16 -4.29 -9.15
CA ILE A 11 -14.33 -4.52 -8.29
C ILE A 11 -15.29 -5.47 -9.00
N VAL A 12 -15.61 -6.57 -8.33
CA VAL A 12 -16.65 -7.51 -8.74
C VAL A 12 -17.79 -7.44 -7.71
N ARG A 13 -18.98 -7.06 -8.16
CA ARG A 13 -20.15 -6.82 -7.30
C ARG A 13 -21.02 -8.07 -7.21
N GLY A 14 -21.80 -8.17 -6.12
CA GLY A 14 -22.85 -9.17 -5.97
C GLY A 14 -22.34 -10.60 -5.79
N GLN A 15 -21.11 -10.77 -5.30
CA GLN A 15 -20.50 -12.07 -5.08
C GLN A 15 -21.05 -12.72 -3.81
N ARG A 16 -21.26 -14.04 -3.86
CA ARG A 16 -21.59 -14.88 -2.70
C ARG A 16 -20.45 -15.89 -2.55
N LEU A 17 -19.50 -15.58 -1.67
CA LEU A 17 -18.33 -16.41 -1.42
C LEU A 17 -18.39 -16.89 0.03
N ASN A 18 -18.11 -18.16 0.25
CA ASN A 18 -17.88 -18.69 1.60
C ASN A 18 -16.38 -18.59 1.96
N GLU A 19 -16.03 -18.84 3.23
CA GLU A 19 -14.63 -18.76 3.70
C GLU A 19 -13.66 -19.66 2.92
N ARG A 20 -14.13 -20.84 2.50
CA ARG A 20 -13.32 -21.78 1.70
C ARG A 20 -13.05 -21.23 0.31
N ASP A 21 -14.05 -20.60 -0.32
CA ASP A 21 -13.89 -19.96 -1.63
C ASP A 21 -12.89 -18.82 -1.54
N ILE A 22 -13.00 -17.95 -0.53
CA ILE A 22 -12.07 -16.84 -0.29
C ILE A 22 -10.64 -17.36 -0.09
N ALA A 23 -10.45 -18.34 0.79
CA ALA A 23 -9.14 -18.92 1.07
C ALA A 23 -8.53 -19.65 -0.16
N ALA A 24 -9.37 -20.22 -1.03
CA ALA A 24 -8.93 -20.82 -2.29
C ALA A 24 -8.63 -19.77 -3.37
N PHE A 25 -9.32 -18.63 -3.35
CA PHE A 25 -9.10 -17.51 -4.25
C PHE A 25 -7.81 -16.74 -3.90
N SER A 26 -7.65 -16.32 -2.64
CA SER A 26 -6.52 -15.49 -2.21
C SER A 26 -5.15 -16.13 -2.47
N ARG A 27 -5.05 -17.47 -2.42
CA ARG A 27 -3.81 -18.20 -2.70
C ARG A 27 -3.35 -18.14 -4.17
N ARG A 28 -4.18 -17.65 -5.10
CA ARG A 28 -3.92 -17.69 -6.55
C ARG A 28 -3.52 -16.34 -7.16
N PHE A 29 -3.54 -15.24 -6.41
CA PHE A 29 -3.32 -13.89 -6.96
C PHE A 29 -1.88 -13.36 -6.89
N GLY A 30 -0.93 -14.16 -6.39
CA GLY A 30 0.47 -13.74 -6.31
C GLY A 30 0.61 -12.43 -5.50
N HIS A 31 0.95 -11.34 -6.19
CA HIS A 31 1.15 -10.01 -5.58
C HIS A 31 -0.13 -9.16 -5.45
N ALA A 32 -1.28 -9.65 -5.92
CA ALA A 32 -2.56 -8.98 -5.72
C ALA A 32 -3.18 -9.38 -4.37
N ASP A 33 -3.69 -8.39 -3.64
CA ASP A 33 -4.51 -8.62 -2.45
C ASP A 33 -6.00 -8.64 -2.79
N LEU A 34 -6.78 -9.20 -1.87
CA LEU A 34 -8.21 -9.37 -2.03
C LEU A 34 -8.97 -9.05 -0.74
N LEU A 35 -10.07 -8.31 -0.88
CA LEU A 35 -11.04 -8.08 0.18
C LEU A 35 -12.43 -8.49 -0.29
N TYR A 36 -13.08 -9.37 0.48
CA TYR A 36 -14.49 -9.70 0.30
C TYR A 36 -15.33 -9.12 1.45
N THR A 37 -16.36 -8.36 1.12
CA THR A 37 -17.31 -7.83 2.10
C THR A 37 -18.45 -8.83 2.31
N SER A 38 -18.39 -9.60 3.40
CA SER A 38 -19.42 -10.60 3.69
C SER A 38 -20.78 -9.93 3.99
N PRO A 39 -21.91 -10.62 3.76
CA PRO A 39 -23.24 -10.09 4.06
C PRO A 39 -23.47 -9.69 5.54
N GLY A 40 -22.67 -10.21 6.48
CA GLY A 40 -22.72 -9.88 7.91
C GLY A 40 -21.65 -8.89 8.36
N THR A 41 -20.70 -8.52 7.49
CA THR A 41 -19.72 -7.47 7.80
C THR A 41 -20.42 -6.12 7.67
N MET A 42 -20.57 -5.44 8.81
CA MET A 42 -21.25 -4.14 8.93
C MET A 42 -20.99 -3.22 7.73
N LEU A 43 -22.07 -2.80 7.10
CA LEU A 43 -22.13 -1.70 6.13
C LEU A 43 -21.54 -0.44 6.78
N GLY A 44 -20.44 0.09 6.25
CA GLY A 44 -19.88 1.36 6.74
C GLY A 44 -18.42 1.60 6.37
N ASP A 45 -17.60 0.56 6.33
CA ASP A 45 -16.16 0.76 6.13
C ASP A 45 -15.83 1.08 4.68
N GLY A 46 -15.33 2.30 4.45
CA GLY A 46 -14.77 2.70 3.18
C GLY A 46 -13.41 2.04 2.95
N MET A 47 -13.05 1.77 1.71
CA MET A 47 -11.68 1.40 1.35
C MET A 47 -11.10 2.47 0.44
N SER A 48 -10.03 3.13 0.86
CA SER A 48 -9.30 4.07 0.01
C SER A 48 -8.05 3.42 -0.56
N PHE A 49 -7.72 3.80 -1.80
CA PHE A 49 -6.59 3.30 -2.56
C PHE A 49 -5.83 4.48 -3.17
N CYS A 50 -4.52 4.51 -2.98
CA CYS A 50 -3.60 5.50 -3.52
C CYS A 50 -2.72 4.85 -4.58
N SER A 51 -2.62 5.46 -5.76
CA SER A 51 -1.76 5.01 -6.85
C SER A 51 -0.32 5.51 -6.70
N LEU A 52 0.62 4.60 -6.44
CA LEU A 52 2.05 4.93 -6.31
C LEU A 52 2.69 5.29 -7.66
N TYR A 53 2.08 4.85 -8.76
CA TYR A 53 2.43 5.33 -10.10
C TYR A 53 2.07 6.79 -10.28
N ALA A 54 0.83 7.17 -9.96
CA ALA A 54 0.37 8.54 -10.19
C ALA A 54 1.13 9.52 -9.29
N ALA A 55 1.43 9.13 -8.05
CA ALA A 55 2.28 9.90 -7.15
C ALA A 55 3.71 10.09 -7.72
N TYR A 56 4.30 9.03 -8.28
CA TYR A 56 5.61 9.13 -8.95
C TYR A 56 5.56 10.02 -10.20
N ASP A 57 4.54 9.85 -11.04
CA ASP A 57 4.35 10.61 -12.28
C ASP A 57 4.22 12.11 -12.01
N ALA A 58 3.66 12.49 -10.85
CA ALA A 58 3.46 13.87 -10.43
C ALA A 58 4.68 14.54 -9.74
N LEU A 59 5.78 13.81 -9.52
CA LEU A 59 6.99 14.40 -8.97
C LEU A 59 7.52 15.51 -9.88
N SER A 60 7.92 16.64 -9.29
CA SER A 60 8.66 17.67 -10.01
C SER A 60 9.97 17.09 -10.56
N PRO A 61 10.53 17.62 -11.66
CA PRO A 61 11.80 17.13 -12.21
C PRO A 61 12.93 17.10 -11.18
N ALA A 62 13.01 18.12 -10.33
CA ALA A 62 14.00 18.22 -9.25
C ALA A 62 13.80 17.11 -8.21
N LEU A 63 12.57 16.90 -7.74
CA LEU A 63 12.29 15.88 -6.73
C LEU A 63 12.50 14.47 -7.30
N ARG A 64 12.08 14.23 -8.55
CA ARG A 64 12.33 12.98 -9.27
C ARG A 64 13.81 12.66 -9.37
N SER A 65 14.65 13.65 -9.71
CA SER A 65 16.11 13.47 -9.76
C SER A 65 16.70 13.19 -8.37
N ARG A 66 16.20 13.89 -7.33
CA ARG A 66 16.65 13.69 -5.95
C ARG A 66 16.37 12.27 -5.47
N VAL A 67 15.17 11.72 -5.70
CA VAL A 67 14.76 10.42 -5.14
C VAL A 67 15.22 9.21 -5.95
N ALA A 68 15.67 9.39 -7.19
CA ALA A 68 15.95 8.30 -8.14
C ALA A 68 16.98 7.26 -7.64
N HIS A 69 17.94 7.67 -6.83
CA HIS A 69 19.02 6.81 -6.31
C HIS A 69 18.88 6.51 -4.81
N LEU A 70 17.89 7.11 -4.14
CA LEU A 70 17.70 6.95 -2.71
C LEU A 70 17.07 5.59 -2.41
N LYS A 71 17.38 5.09 -1.21
CA LYS A 71 16.82 3.86 -0.68
C LYS A 71 16.06 4.16 0.60
N ILE A 72 15.02 3.40 0.86
CA ILE A 72 14.20 3.47 2.06
C ILE A 72 14.40 2.19 2.86
N ARG A 73 14.59 2.32 4.17
CA ARG A 73 14.57 1.20 5.11
C ARG A 73 13.23 1.18 5.82
N TYR A 74 12.65 -0.01 5.89
CA TYR A 74 11.44 -0.22 6.66
C TYR A 74 11.79 -0.83 8.01
N LEU A 75 11.07 -0.40 9.03
CA LEU A 75 11.18 -0.98 10.36
C LEU A 75 10.18 -2.12 10.49
N THR A 76 10.61 -3.22 11.08
CA THR A 76 9.75 -4.36 11.37
C THR A 76 9.60 -4.53 12.88
N THR A 77 8.48 -5.13 13.28
CA THR A 77 8.27 -5.50 14.68
C THR A 77 8.79 -6.90 14.92
N ASP A 78 9.78 -7.03 15.79
CA ASP A 78 10.19 -8.29 16.36
C ASP A 78 9.39 -8.56 17.64
N THR A 79 8.99 -9.81 17.84
CA THR A 79 8.21 -10.22 19.02
C THR A 79 8.91 -11.38 19.68
N ALA A 80 9.47 -11.15 20.87
CA ALA A 80 10.14 -12.17 21.65
C ALA A 80 9.15 -13.21 22.19
N ASP A 81 9.66 -14.37 22.63
CA ASP A 81 8.87 -15.48 23.17
C ASP A 81 8.01 -15.08 24.39
N ASP A 82 8.41 -14.04 25.12
CA ASP A 82 7.68 -13.45 26.25
C ASP A 82 6.57 -12.47 25.83
N GLY A 83 6.36 -12.29 24.53
CA GLY A 83 5.38 -11.37 23.94
C GLY A 83 5.84 -9.92 23.84
N ARG A 84 7.08 -9.59 24.24
CA ARG A 84 7.62 -8.22 24.13
C ARG A 84 7.86 -7.86 22.66
N ARG A 85 7.35 -6.70 22.25
CA ARG A 85 7.50 -6.18 20.89
C ARG A 85 8.59 -5.11 20.83
N THR A 86 9.53 -5.27 19.92
CA THR A 86 10.60 -4.30 19.64
C THR A 86 10.60 -3.92 18.17
N THR A 87 11.07 -2.71 17.87
CA THR A 87 11.22 -2.25 16.49
C THR A 87 12.65 -2.49 16.05
N ILE A 88 12.84 -3.30 15.01
CA ILE A 88 14.15 -3.64 14.46
C ILE A 88 14.28 -3.16 13.01
N ALA A 89 15.51 -3.07 12.53
CA ALA A 89 15.81 -2.77 11.14
C ALA A 89 15.28 -3.88 10.24
N GLY A 90 14.34 -3.54 9.37
CA GLY A 90 13.82 -4.42 8.33
C GLY A 90 14.53 -4.18 6.98
N PRO A 91 13.91 -4.61 5.88
CA PRO A 91 14.54 -4.62 4.58
C PRO A 91 14.72 -3.20 3.99
N VAL A 92 15.69 -3.10 3.08
CA VAL A 92 16.01 -1.87 2.36
C VAL A 92 15.56 -2.00 0.91
N HIS A 93 14.85 -1.00 0.41
CA HIS A 93 14.34 -0.97 -0.95
C HIS A 93 14.70 0.34 -1.65
N PRO A 94 14.75 0.37 -2.99
CA PRO A 94 14.76 1.63 -3.73
C PRO A 94 13.54 2.48 -3.35
N LEU A 95 13.73 3.79 -3.15
CA LEU A 95 12.62 4.73 -2.94
C LEU A 95 11.78 4.92 -4.22
N VAL A 96 12.41 4.67 -5.38
CA VAL A 96 11.75 4.51 -6.67
C VAL A 96 11.95 3.08 -7.15
N GLY A 97 10.88 2.30 -7.15
CA GLY A 97 10.87 0.92 -7.64
C GLY A 97 10.44 0.84 -9.10
N LEU A 98 10.81 -0.26 -9.76
CA LEU A 98 10.23 -0.67 -11.05
C LEU A 98 9.25 -1.81 -10.81
N HIS A 99 8.06 -1.71 -11.39
CA HIS A 99 7.10 -2.78 -11.34
C HIS A 99 7.51 -3.90 -12.31
N SER A 100 7.77 -5.09 -11.78
CA SER A 100 8.35 -6.23 -12.53
C SER A 100 7.61 -6.56 -13.83
N ASP A 101 6.27 -6.47 -13.82
CA ASP A 101 5.47 -6.96 -14.96
C ASP A 101 5.16 -5.86 -15.98
N THR A 102 5.23 -4.58 -15.59
CA THR A 102 4.83 -3.46 -16.44
C THR A 102 5.99 -2.55 -16.81
N GLY A 103 7.13 -2.67 -16.13
CA GLY A 103 8.30 -1.80 -16.28
C GLY A 103 8.08 -0.38 -15.79
N ARG A 104 6.90 -0.04 -15.24
CA ARG A 104 6.60 1.32 -14.78
C ARG A 104 7.30 1.63 -13.47
N SER A 105 7.83 2.85 -13.37
CA SER A 105 8.38 3.37 -12.13
C SER A 105 7.28 3.81 -11.15
N MET A 106 7.51 3.56 -9.87
CA MET A 106 6.57 3.89 -8.78
C MET A 106 7.33 4.32 -7.52
N LEU A 107 6.69 5.13 -6.69
CA LEU A 107 7.21 5.44 -5.36
C LEU A 107 7.06 4.24 -4.42
N ALA A 108 8.07 3.97 -3.61
CA ALA A 108 8.04 2.98 -2.54
C ALA A 108 8.13 3.68 -1.18
N LEU A 109 6.99 4.05 -0.61
CA LEU A 109 6.91 4.91 0.59
C LEU A 109 6.79 4.15 1.91
N GLY A 110 6.58 2.83 1.85
CA GLY A 110 6.36 1.99 3.02
C GLY A 110 5.23 2.41 3.95
N GLN A 111 5.48 2.30 5.26
CA GLN A 111 4.59 2.80 6.30
C GLN A 111 5.12 4.13 6.82
N ARG A 112 4.26 5.15 6.85
CA ARG A 112 4.62 6.51 7.26
C ARG A 112 5.39 6.64 8.57
N ARG A 113 5.06 5.84 9.59
CA ARG A 113 5.69 5.91 10.94
C ARG A 113 6.81 4.89 11.19
N HIS A 114 7.17 4.07 10.19
CA HIS A 114 8.11 2.96 10.36
C HIS A 114 9.06 2.84 9.16
N SER A 115 9.55 3.99 8.68
CA SER A 115 10.47 4.03 7.54
C SER A 115 11.37 5.25 7.61
N TYR A 116 12.59 5.12 7.10
CA TYR A 116 13.51 6.25 6.91
C TYR A 116 14.35 6.06 5.65
N VAL A 117 14.84 7.17 5.09
CA VAL A 117 15.69 7.17 3.91
C VAL A 117 17.12 6.89 4.31
N VAL A 118 17.72 5.86 3.71
CA VAL A 118 19.08 5.42 4.01
C VAL A 118 20.07 6.46 3.52
N GLY A 119 20.97 6.89 4.40
CA GLY A 119 22.06 7.82 4.08
C GLY A 119 21.69 9.30 4.21
N LEU A 120 20.47 9.62 4.64
CA LEU A 120 20.08 10.96 5.07
C LEU A 120 20.08 11.06 6.60
N GLU A 121 20.31 12.27 7.11
CA GLU A 121 20.06 12.56 8.51
C GLU A 121 18.55 12.43 8.82
N GLN A 122 18.20 12.17 10.08
CA GLN A 122 16.83 11.85 10.45
C GLN A 122 15.82 12.94 10.04
N ASP A 123 16.12 14.21 10.36
CA ASP A 123 15.25 15.33 10.01
C ASP A 123 15.10 15.51 8.49
N GLU A 124 16.16 15.24 7.72
CA GLU A 124 16.13 15.31 6.26
C GLU A 124 15.32 14.16 5.64
N SER A 125 15.44 12.96 6.21
CA SER A 125 14.63 11.80 5.85
C SER A 125 13.15 12.06 6.12
N ASP A 126 12.82 12.55 7.32
CA ASP A 126 11.44 12.78 7.74
C ASP A 126 10.79 13.86 6.87
N ALA A 127 11.48 14.98 6.62
CA ALA A 127 10.99 16.04 5.73
C ALA A 127 10.75 15.53 4.30
N LEU A 128 11.70 14.75 3.73
CA LEU A 128 11.53 14.18 2.39
C LEU A 128 10.35 13.20 2.33
N LEU A 129 10.20 12.33 3.33
CA LEU A 129 9.09 11.39 3.36
C LEU A 129 7.76 12.09 3.53
N ASP A 130 7.68 13.14 4.35
CA ASP A 130 6.45 13.94 4.49
C ASP A 130 6.05 14.61 3.18
N ASP A 131 6.99 15.20 2.42
CA ASP A 131 6.71 15.77 1.10
C ASP A 131 6.13 14.72 0.14
N LEU A 132 6.73 13.51 0.11
CA LEU A 132 6.30 12.42 -0.75
C LEU A 132 4.93 11.86 -0.33
N TRP A 133 4.67 11.76 0.97
CA TRP A 133 3.37 11.35 1.50
C TRP A 133 2.29 12.37 1.23
N GLN A 134 2.56 13.66 1.43
CA GLN A 134 1.61 14.73 1.09
C GLN A 134 1.24 14.71 -0.38
N LEU A 135 2.20 14.45 -1.27
CA LEU A 135 1.92 14.28 -2.70
C LEU A 135 1.03 13.04 -2.94
N ALA A 136 1.41 11.89 -2.39
CA ALA A 136 0.69 10.63 -2.60
C ALA A 136 -0.75 10.67 -2.07
N GLU A 137 -0.99 11.36 -0.95
CA GLU A 137 -2.31 11.47 -0.32
C GLU A 137 -3.27 12.45 -1.04
N ARG A 138 -2.83 13.12 -2.13
CA ARG A 138 -3.70 14.03 -2.89
C ARG A 138 -4.96 13.31 -3.42
N PRO A 139 -6.14 13.97 -3.37
CA PRO A 139 -7.41 13.40 -3.86
C PRO A 139 -7.37 12.93 -5.31
N GLU A 140 -6.50 13.49 -6.14
CA GLU A 140 -6.38 13.11 -7.56
C GLU A 140 -5.63 11.79 -7.78
N PHE A 141 -4.88 11.28 -6.80
CA PHE A 141 -4.20 9.97 -6.85
C PHE A 141 -4.86 8.93 -5.95
N THR A 142 -5.87 9.35 -5.17
CA THR A 142 -6.60 8.51 -4.25
C THR A 142 -8.02 8.27 -4.74
N TRP A 143 -8.54 7.08 -4.45
CA TRP A 143 -9.92 6.72 -4.74
C TRP A 143 -10.51 5.95 -3.56
N ALA A 144 -11.68 6.39 -3.10
CA ALA A 144 -12.40 5.74 -2.01
C ALA A 144 -13.61 4.95 -2.53
N HIS A 145 -13.80 3.77 -1.94
CA HIS A 145 -14.88 2.86 -2.23
C HIS A 145 -15.76 2.67 -1.00
N ASN A 146 -17.04 3.02 -1.12
CA ASN A 146 -18.03 2.69 -0.10
C ASN A 146 -18.43 1.22 -0.29
N CYS A 147 -17.89 0.34 0.56
CA CYS A 147 -18.10 -1.10 0.49
C CYS A 147 -19.58 -1.45 0.66
N ARG A 148 -20.05 -2.41 -0.14
CA ARG A 148 -21.38 -3.00 -0.05
C ARG A 148 -21.25 -4.50 0.14
N ALA A 149 -22.24 -5.11 0.78
CA ALA A 149 -22.31 -6.56 0.92
C ALA A 149 -22.17 -7.24 -0.46
N GLY A 150 -21.27 -8.23 -0.54
CA GLY A 150 -20.96 -8.97 -1.76
C GLY A 150 -19.98 -8.26 -2.70
N ASP A 151 -19.34 -7.17 -2.28
CA ASP A 151 -18.22 -6.60 -3.02
C ASP A 151 -16.97 -7.48 -2.87
N LEU A 152 -16.32 -7.75 -4.00
CA LEU A 152 -14.99 -8.32 -4.08
C LEU A 152 -14.06 -7.25 -4.68
N LEU A 153 -13.09 -6.80 -3.89
CA LEU A 153 -12.05 -5.88 -4.33
C LEU A 153 -10.77 -6.68 -4.54
N VAL A 154 -10.10 -6.45 -5.66
CA VAL A 154 -8.78 -7.02 -5.98
C VAL A 154 -7.89 -5.88 -6.42
N TRP A 155 -6.67 -5.79 -5.89
CA TRP A 155 -5.73 -4.73 -6.23
C TRP A 155 -4.28 -5.19 -6.20
N ASP A 156 -3.42 -4.52 -6.96
CA ASP A 156 -1.99 -4.81 -6.96
C ASP A 156 -1.30 -4.10 -5.78
N THR A 157 -0.82 -4.89 -4.81
CA THR A 157 -0.21 -4.34 -3.60
C THR A 157 1.12 -3.66 -3.85
N ARG A 158 1.83 -3.95 -4.96
CA ARG A 158 3.18 -3.42 -5.23
C ARG A 158 3.14 -1.93 -5.55
N CYS A 159 2.08 -1.50 -6.23
CA CYS A 159 1.91 -0.15 -6.76
C CYS A 159 0.72 0.61 -6.16
N THR A 160 0.10 0.07 -5.10
CA THR A 160 -0.99 0.74 -4.39
C THR A 160 -0.78 0.74 -2.89
N ILE A 161 -1.23 1.81 -2.24
CA ILE A 161 -1.39 1.87 -0.78
C ILE A 161 -2.89 1.88 -0.52
N HIS A 162 -3.36 1.07 0.42
CA HIS A 162 -4.77 1.01 0.77
C HIS A 162 -5.00 1.28 2.25
N ARG A 163 -6.20 1.78 2.58
CA ARG A 163 -6.64 2.05 3.95
C ARG A 163 -8.11 1.68 4.09
N ARG A 164 -8.44 1.10 5.25
CA ARG A 164 -9.83 0.99 5.70
C ARG A 164 -10.20 2.29 6.40
N GLU A 165 -11.20 2.98 5.89
CA GLU A 165 -11.78 4.18 6.46
C GLU A 165 -12.91 3.75 7.42
N PRO A 166 -12.76 3.93 8.75
CA PRO A 166 -13.87 3.74 9.68
C PRO A 166 -14.97 4.76 9.37
N THR A 167 -16.23 4.39 9.60
CA THR A 167 -17.38 5.28 9.38
C THR A 167 -17.35 6.56 10.22
N ASP A 168 -16.54 6.64 11.28
CA ASP A 168 -16.30 7.84 12.09
C ASP A 168 -14.80 7.99 12.48
N MET A 169 -14.09 8.89 11.79
CA MET A 169 -12.74 9.44 12.10
C MET A 169 -11.49 8.52 11.97
N PRO A 170 -10.30 9.11 11.65
CA PRO A 170 -9.22 8.38 10.99
C PRO A 170 -8.35 7.61 11.97
N THR A 171 -8.27 6.29 11.79
CA THR A 171 -7.13 5.50 12.28
C THR A 171 -6.36 4.94 11.09
N LEU A 172 -5.20 5.53 10.82
CA LEU A 172 -4.25 5.09 9.79
C LEU A 172 -3.65 3.73 10.20
N ARG A 173 -4.11 2.65 9.56
CA ARG A 173 -3.36 1.39 9.47
C ARG A 173 -2.95 1.19 8.02
N HIS A 174 -1.68 1.42 7.74
CA HIS A 174 -1.07 1.13 6.44
C HIS A 174 -0.63 -0.34 6.45
N SER A 175 -1.28 -1.17 5.63
CA SER A 175 -0.68 -2.45 5.26
C SER A 175 0.51 -2.14 4.34
N PRO A 176 1.74 -2.57 4.66
CA PRO A 176 2.88 -2.31 3.80
C PRO A 176 2.67 -3.04 2.45
N PRO A 177 3.08 -2.46 1.32
CA PRO A 177 3.16 -3.19 0.06
C PRO A 177 3.98 -4.49 0.24
N LEU A 178 3.64 -5.57 -0.46
CA LEU A 178 4.26 -6.90 -0.31
C LEU A 178 5.75 -7.00 -0.74
N TRP A 179 6.49 -5.90 -0.88
CA TRP A 179 7.95 -5.97 -1.07
C TRP A 179 8.67 -6.67 0.11
N ASN A 180 8.01 -6.82 1.27
CA ASN A 180 8.46 -7.66 2.39
C ASN A 180 8.49 -9.17 2.08
N ALA A 181 7.79 -9.64 1.05
CA ALA A 181 7.66 -11.05 0.69
C ALA A 181 8.48 -11.45 -0.56
N LEU A 182 9.16 -10.49 -1.20
CA LEU A 182 10.09 -10.79 -2.29
C LEU A 182 11.48 -11.12 -1.70
N PRO A 183 12.15 -12.18 -2.17
CA PRO A 183 13.52 -12.45 -1.76
C PRO A 183 14.39 -11.24 -2.10
N ILE A 184 15.10 -10.74 -1.10
CA ILE A 184 16.16 -9.75 -1.27
C ILE A 184 17.26 -10.46 -2.07
N ALA A 185 17.55 -9.98 -3.28
CA ALA A 185 18.71 -10.41 -4.05
C ALA A 185 20.01 -9.92 -3.39
#